data_AF-A0ABD0QDL3-F1
#
_entry.id   AF-A0ABD0QDL3-F1
#
_cell.length_a   1.000
_cell.length_b   1.000
_cell.length_c   1.000
_cell.angle_alpha   90.00
_cell.angle_beta   90.00
_cell.angle_gamma   90.00
#
_symmetry.space_group_name_H-M   'P 1'
#
loop_
_entity.id
_entity.type
_entity.pdbx_description
1 polymer ?
#
loop_
_entity_poly.entity_id
_entity_poly.type
_entity_poly.pdbx_seq_one_letter_code
_entity_poly.pdbx_strand_id
1 'polypeptide(L)'
;EETCYDKVNTRSYRVGETYERPKDGMIWDCTCIGSGRGKISCTIANRCHEGGNSYKIGDTWRRPHDTGDYMLECVCLGNGKGEWTCKPV
;
A
#
# COMPACT_ATOMS: atom_id res chain seq x y z
N GLU A 1 -8.30 -2.53 -27.34
CA GLU A 1 -8.31 -1.70 -26.13
C GLU A 1 -6.88 -1.44 -25.70
N GLU A 2 -6.59 -0.26 -25.17
CA GLU A 2 -5.26 0.05 -24.63
C GLU A 2 -5.04 -0.72 -23.32
N THR A 3 -3.81 -1.21 -23.10
CA THR A 3 -3.41 -1.94 -21.89
C THR A 3 -2.06 -1.43 -21.39
N CYS A 4 -1.82 -1.53 -20.09
CA CYS A 4 -0.51 -1.28 -19.48
C CYS A 4 0.15 -2.59 -19.08
N TYR A 5 1.44 -2.76 -19.40
CA TYR A 5 2.22 -3.90 -18.96
C TYR A 5 3.13 -3.51 -17.78
N ASP A 6 2.91 -4.12 -16.62
CA ASP A 6 3.75 -3.91 -15.45
C ASP A 6 4.91 -4.92 -15.43
N LYS A 7 6.13 -4.41 -15.56
CA LYS A 7 7.35 -5.24 -15.62
C LYS A 7 7.73 -5.87 -14.28
N VAL A 8 7.23 -5.35 -13.16
CA VAL A 8 7.59 -5.84 -11.82
C VAL A 8 6.89 -7.15 -11.50
N ASN A 9 5.61 -7.27 -11.86
CA ASN A 9 4.80 -8.47 -11.62
C ASN A 9 4.44 -9.24 -12.90
N THR A 10 4.98 -8.80 -14.05
CA THR A 10 4.85 -9.40 -15.38
C THR A 10 3.40 -9.60 -15.85
N ARG A 11 2.50 -8.69 -15.49
CA ARG A 11 1.08 -8.73 -15.86
C ARG A 11 0.66 -7.53 -16.71
N SER A 12 -0.40 -7.74 -17.50
CA SER A 12 -1.07 -6.68 -18.26
C SER A 12 -2.37 -6.29 -17.58
N TYR A 13 -2.67 -5.00 -17.58
CA TYR A 13 -3.84 -4.39 -16.96
C TYR A 13 -4.59 -3.55 -17.98
N ARG A 14 -5.92 -3.51 -17.89
CA ARG A 14 -6.75 -2.64 -18.74
C ARG A 14 -6.70 -1.20 -18.24
N VAL A 15 -6.88 -0.23 -19.13
CA VAL A 15 -6.97 1.18 -18.73
C VAL A 15 -8.13 1.37 -17.74
N GLY A 16 -7.84 2.04 -16.62
CA GLY A 16 -8.74 2.22 -15.49
C GLY A 16 -8.62 1.15 -14.40
N GLU A 17 -7.95 0.03 -14.69
CA GLU A 17 -7.77 -1.05 -13.71
C GLU A 17 -6.78 -0.64 -12.60
N THR A 18 -7.17 -0.91 -11.35
CA THR A 18 -6.36 -0.70 -10.15
C THR A 18 -5.86 -2.04 -9.60
N TYR A 19 -4.60 -2.11 -9.20
CA TYR A 19 -4.00 -3.35 -8.71
C TYR A 19 -2.90 -3.10 -7.67
N GLU A 20 -2.63 -4.12 -6.86
CA GLU A 20 -1.56 -4.12 -5.87
C GLU A 20 -0.24 -4.63 -6.49
N ARG A 21 0.86 -3.93 -6.23
CA ARG A 21 2.20 -4.30 -6.71
C ARG A 21 3.21 -4.39 -5.56
N PRO A 22 3.74 -5.58 -5.27
CA PRO A 22 4.85 -5.71 -4.34
C PRO A 22 6.14 -5.17 -4.96
N LYS A 23 6.78 -4.20 -4.32
CA LYS A 23 8.07 -3.65 -4.74
C LYS A 23 8.78 -3.02 -3.55
N ASP A 24 10.08 -3.29 -3.41
CA ASP A 24 10.95 -2.72 -2.36
C ASP A 24 10.41 -2.97 -0.93
N GLY A 25 9.84 -4.15 -0.67
CA GLY A 25 9.25 -4.51 0.63
C GLY A 25 7.93 -3.82 0.96
N MET A 26 7.36 -3.04 0.04
CA MET A 26 6.09 -2.32 0.19
C MET A 26 5.06 -2.81 -0.83
N ILE A 27 3.79 -2.69 -0.49
CA ILE A 27 2.69 -2.82 -1.45
C ILE A 27 2.35 -1.45 -2.01
N TRP A 28 2.39 -1.32 -3.34
CA TRP A 28 2.00 -0.12 -4.06
C TRP A 28 0.61 -0.28 -4.64
N ASP A 29 -0.23 0.76 -4.51
CA ASP A 29 -1.49 0.85 -5.24
C ASP A 29 -1.21 1.46 -6.61
N CYS A 30 -1.38 0.65 -7.65
CA CYS A 30 -1.13 1.02 -9.02
C CYS A 30 -2.44 1.17 -9.80
N THR A 31 -2.42 2.02 -10.82
CA THR A 31 -3.52 2.22 -11.76
C THR A 31 -2.96 2.30 -13.18
N CYS A 32 -3.53 1.52 -14.09
CA CYS A 32 -3.24 1.65 -15.51
C CYS A 32 -3.98 2.88 -16.07
N ILE A 33 -3.24 3.93 -16.41
CA ILE A 33 -3.79 5.18 -16.96
C ILE A 33 -3.91 5.11 -18.49
N GLY A 34 -3.06 4.32 -19.15
CA GLY A 34 -2.99 4.30 -20.61
C GLY A 34 -2.26 5.52 -21.16
N SER A 35 -2.94 6.46 -21.82
CA SER A 35 -2.33 7.64 -22.45
C SER A 35 -1.47 7.36 -23.70
N GLY A 36 -1.82 6.33 -24.48
CA GLY A 36 -1.15 5.95 -25.72
C GLY A 36 0.25 5.34 -25.56
N ARG A 37 0.71 5.15 -24.32
CA ARG A 37 2.04 4.60 -23.99
C ARG A 37 1.98 3.54 -22.89
N GLY A 38 0.79 3.13 -22.44
CA GLY A 38 0.65 2.20 -21.31
C GLY A 38 1.17 2.78 -19.99
N LYS A 39 0.91 4.07 -19.73
CA LYS A 39 1.32 4.75 -18.49
C LYS A 39 0.69 4.08 -17.28
N ILE A 40 1.52 3.75 -16.30
CA ILE A 40 1.12 3.24 -14.99
C ILE A 40 1.48 4.30 -13.95
N SER A 41 0.53 4.63 -13.08
CA SER A 41 0.79 5.43 -11.87
C SER A 41 0.69 4.52 -10.65
N CYS A 42 1.61 4.67 -9.71
CA CYS A 42 1.59 3.91 -8.46
C CYS A 42 1.88 4.82 -7.29
N THR A 43 1.26 4.54 -6.15
CA THR A 43 1.44 5.30 -4.92
C THR A 43 1.42 4.40 -3.69
N ILE A 44 2.12 4.84 -2.65
CA ILE A 44 2.02 4.31 -1.30
C ILE A 44 1.28 5.27 -0.36
N ALA A 45 0.84 6.44 -0.86
CA ALA A 45 0.23 7.50 -0.06
C ALA A 45 -1.05 7.07 0.67
N ASN A 46 -1.69 6.00 0.17
CA ASN A 46 -2.93 5.43 0.72
C ASN A 46 -2.67 4.20 1.61
N ARG A 47 -1.41 3.95 1.99
CA ARG A 47 -0.99 2.80 2.79
C ARG A 47 -0.06 3.19 3.91
N CYS A 48 -0.14 2.44 5.00
CA CYS A 48 0.80 2.51 6.10
C CYS A 48 1.73 1.30 6.06
N HIS A 49 3.03 1.52 6.15
CA HIS A 49 4.03 0.46 6.12
C HIS A 49 4.72 0.38 7.48
N GLU A 50 4.48 -0.70 8.23
CA GLU A 50 5.09 -0.91 9.54
C GLU A 50 5.43 -2.39 9.73
N GLY A 51 6.62 -2.66 10.28
CA GLY A 51 7.06 -4.03 10.60
C GLY A 51 7.12 -4.97 9.40
N GLY A 52 7.39 -4.45 8.20
CA GLY A 52 7.41 -5.22 6.95
C GLY A 52 6.02 -5.55 6.38
N ASN A 53 4.95 -5.07 7.02
CA ASN A 53 3.58 -5.22 6.54
C ASN A 53 3.07 -3.95 5.89
N SER A 54 2.04 -4.08 5.06
CA SER A 54 1.39 -2.95 4.37
C SER A 54 -0.11 -2.95 4.68
N TYR A 55 -0.58 -1.89 5.30
CA TYR A 55 -1.95 -1.73 5.79
C TYR A 55 -2.69 -0.68 4.95
N LYS A 56 -3.95 -0.96 4.61
CA LYS A 56 -4.86 0.01 4.00
C LYS A 56 -5.40 0.97 5.06
N ILE A 57 -5.86 2.15 4.65
CA ILE A 57 -6.51 3.10 5.55
C ILE A 57 -7.69 2.42 6.25
N GLY A 58 -7.72 2.52 7.58
CA GLY A 58 -8.71 1.88 8.44
C GLY A 58 -8.34 0.48 8.93
N ASP A 59 -7.33 -0.17 8.32
CA ASP A 59 -6.82 -1.44 8.85
C ASP A 59 -6.24 -1.23 10.23
N THR A 60 -6.43 -2.25 11.09
CA THR A 60 -5.86 -2.30 12.43
C THR A 60 -4.93 -3.49 12.58
N TRP A 61 -3.88 -3.33 13.39
CA TRP A 61 -2.96 -4.41 13.73
C TRP A 61 -2.53 -4.29 15.17
N ARG A 62 -1.99 -5.38 15.70
CA ARG A 62 -1.39 -5.40 17.03
C ARG A 62 0.13 -5.54 16.92
N ARG A 63 0.85 -4.79 17.74
CA ARG A 63 2.29 -4.92 17.91
C ARG A 63 2.68 -4.82 19.39
N PRO A 64 3.80 -5.41 19.82
CA PRO A 64 4.34 -5.13 21.14
C PRO A 64 4.69 -3.64 21.26
N HIS A 65 4.50 -3.07 22.45
CA HIS A 65 5.17 -1.83 22.81
C HIS A 65 6.69 -2.02 22.73
N ASP A 66 7.46 -0.96 22.51
CA ASP A 66 8.90 -1.05 22.26
C ASP A 66 9.68 -1.63 23.47
N THR A 67 9.10 -1.56 24.68
CA THR A 67 9.64 -2.22 25.89
C THR A 67 9.27 -3.69 26.01
N GLY A 68 8.26 -4.15 25.27
CA GLY A 68 7.76 -5.54 25.29
C GLY A 68 6.71 -5.85 26.36
N ASP A 69 6.41 -4.91 27.26
CA ASP A 69 5.60 -5.19 28.47
C ASP A 69 4.09 -5.25 28.22
N TYR A 70 3.62 -4.66 27.12
CA TYR A 70 2.21 -4.63 26.76
C TYR A 70 2.01 -4.54 25.25
N MET A 71 0.78 -4.83 24.81
CA MET A 71 0.40 -4.78 23.40
C MET A 71 -0.21 -3.43 23.05
N LEU A 72 0.08 -2.98 21.84
CA LEU A 72 -0.53 -1.83 21.21
C LEU A 72 -1.52 -2.29 20.14
N GLU A 73 -2.65 -1.60 20.02
CA GLU A 73 -3.55 -1.66 18.87
C GLU A 73 -3.34 -0.41 18.03
N CYS A 74 -2.95 -0.62 16.78
CA CYS A 74 -2.61 0.40 15.82
C CYS A 74 -3.66 0.50 14.73
N VAL A 75 -3.79 1.67 14.12
CA VAL A 75 -4.69 1.94 12.99
C VAL A 75 -3.99 2.77 11.93
N CYS A 76 -4.18 2.41 10.66
CA CYS A 76 -3.69 3.19 9.54
C CYS A 76 -4.63 4.36 9.25
N LEU A 77 -4.13 5.58 9.39
CA LEU A 77 -4.87 6.82 9.11
C LEU A 77 -4.65 7.29 7.67
N GLY A 78 -3.47 6.99 7.10
CA GLY A 78 -3.07 7.42 5.76
C GLY A 78 -2.61 8.88 5.75
N ASN A 79 -3.52 9.82 5.54
CA ASN A 79 -3.23 11.27 5.40
C ASN A 79 -2.21 11.62 4.29
N GLY A 80 -2.17 10.82 3.21
CA GLY A 80 -1.30 11.06 2.05
C GLY A 80 0.20 10.79 2.28
N LYS A 81 0.59 10.41 3.50
CA LYS A 81 1.98 10.17 3.92
C LYS A 81 2.19 8.84 4.64
N GLY A 82 1.15 7.98 4.70
CA GLY A 82 1.19 6.70 5.41
C GLY A 82 1.21 6.83 6.94
N GLU A 83 0.49 7.81 7.48
CA GLU A 83 0.36 8.07 8.91
C GLU A 83 -0.46 6.99 9.62
N TRP A 84 -0.02 6.58 10.79
CA TRP A 84 -0.72 5.63 11.65
C TRP A 84 -0.53 6.02 13.12
N THR A 85 -1.38 5.47 13.99
CA THR A 85 -1.32 5.71 15.44
C THR A 85 -1.62 4.43 16.19
N CYS A 86 -1.15 4.34 17.44
CA CYS A 86 -1.35 3.19 18.30
C CYS A 86 -1.79 3.61 19.70
N LYS A 87 -2.56 2.75 20.37
CA LYS A 87 -2.94 2.88 21.78
C LYS A 87 -2.69 1.56 22.53
N PRO A 88 -2.40 1.59 23.84
CA PRO A 88 -2.38 0.39 24.65
C PRO A 88 -3.69 -0.39 24.57
N VAL A 89 -3.60 -1.72 24.53
CA VAL A 89 -4.74 -2.65 24.63
C VAL A 89 -5.09 -2.93 26.08
#